data_AF-A0A1Y1MH20-F1
#
_entry.id   AF-A0A1Y1MH20-F1
#
_cell.length_a   1.000
_cell.length_b   1.000
_cell.length_c   1.000
_cell.angle_alpha   90.00
_cell.angle_beta   90.00
_cell.angle_gamma   90.00
#
_symmetry.space_group_name_H-M   'P 1'
#
loop_
_entity.id
_entity.type
_entity.pdbx_description
1 polymer ?
#
loop_
_entity_poly.entity_id
_entity_poly.type
_entity_poly.pdbx_seq_one_letter_code
_entity_poly.pdbx_strand_id
1 'polypeptide(L)'
;AEDYRQEVHAQIYACLAKNSVGSIHSKDVNVRAVVNQYYEAEVVSEYVIRGNTAVLKCNIPSFVADFVRVEAWVGSDSKEYTYTTDYDSKYLVLPSGELHIRDVGPEDGYKTYQCRTKHRLTGETRLSATKGRLVIT
;
A
#
# COMPACT_ATOMS: atom_id res chain seq x y z
N ALA A 1 -22.21 1.76 6.39
CA ALA A 1 -21.55 2.90 7.07
C ALA A 1 -22.46 3.50 8.12
N GLU A 2 -23.78 3.50 7.91
CA GLU A 2 -24.75 4.13 8.79
C GLU A 2 -24.77 3.58 10.23
N ASP A 3 -24.44 2.30 10.43
CA ASP A 3 -24.39 1.69 11.77
C ASP A 3 -23.04 1.88 12.51
N TYR A 4 -22.08 2.60 11.92
CA TYR A 4 -20.79 2.81 12.56
C TYR A 4 -20.92 3.75 13.77
N ARG A 5 -20.48 3.27 14.93
CA ARG A 5 -20.47 3.99 16.20
C ARG A 5 -19.07 4.00 16.79
N GLN A 6 -18.46 5.17 16.95
CA GLN A 6 -17.08 5.31 17.44
C GLN A 6 -16.87 4.67 18.82
N GLU A 7 -17.82 4.84 19.74
CA GLU A 7 -17.77 4.30 21.10
C GLU A 7 -17.77 2.76 21.19
N VAL A 8 -18.18 2.08 20.11
CA VAL A 8 -18.20 0.61 20.01
C VAL A 8 -17.10 0.10 19.08
N HIS A 9 -16.89 0.79 17.96
CA HIS A 9 -16.05 0.31 16.87
C HIS A 9 -14.60 0.81 16.94
N ALA A 10 -14.30 1.79 17.79
CA ALA A 10 -12.95 2.31 18.00
C ALA A 10 -12.73 2.52 19.50
N GLN A 11 -12.54 1.43 20.23
CA GLN A 11 -12.47 1.45 21.70
C GLN A 11 -11.53 0.38 22.26
N ILE A 12 -11.02 0.63 23.46
CA ILE A 12 -10.22 -0.32 24.24
C ILE A 12 -11.16 -1.09 25.18
N TYR A 13 -11.17 -2.42 25.05
CA TYR A 13 -11.95 -3.33 25.87
C TYR A 13 -11.06 -4.09 26.85
N ALA A 14 -11.64 -4.54 27.95
CA ALA A 14 -11.01 -5.51 28.85
C ALA A 14 -12.05 -6.56 29.28
N CYS A 15 -11.63 -7.82 29.37
CA CYS A 15 -12.47 -8.90 29.84
C CYS A 15 -12.36 -9.01 31.36
N LEU A 16 -13.51 -9.06 32.05
CA LEU A 16 -13.61 -9.28 33.50
C LEU A 16 -14.09 -10.71 33.76
N ALA A 17 -13.26 -11.53 34.39
CA ALA A 17 -13.66 -12.84 34.89
C ALA A 17 -13.86 -12.76 36.41
N LYS A 18 -15.05 -13.14 36.89
CA LYS A 18 -15.41 -13.04 38.31
C LYS A 18 -16.08 -14.33 38.80
N ASN A 19 -15.69 -14.77 39.99
CA ASN A 19 -16.35 -15.86 40.73
C ASN A 19 -16.64 -15.41 42.18
N SER A 20 -17.07 -16.35 43.03
CA SER A 20 -17.36 -16.09 44.44
C SER A 20 -16.14 -15.69 45.28
N VAL A 21 -14.92 -16.00 44.82
CA VAL A 21 -13.66 -15.73 45.54
C VAL A 21 -13.04 -14.40 45.14
N GLY A 22 -13.22 -13.96 43.89
CA GLY A 22 -12.66 -12.69 43.42
C GLY A 22 -12.88 -12.43 41.94
N SER A 23 -12.15 -11.44 41.41
CA SER A 23 -12.21 -11.05 40.00
C SER A 23 -10.83 -10.72 39.43
N ILE A 24 -10.62 -11.05 38.16
CA ILE A 24 -9.42 -10.72 37.39
C ILE A 24 -9.80 -10.01 36.09
N HIS A 25 -8.97 -9.07 35.66
CA HIS A 25 -9.09 -8.38 34.38
C HIS A 25 -8.05 -8.93 33.39
N SER A 26 -8.40 -9.00 32.10
CA SER A 26 -7.45 -9.27 31.03
C SER A 26 -6.53 -8.08 30.76
N LYS A 27 -5.58 -8.25 29.85
CA LYS A 27 -4.90 -7.13 29.19
C LYS A 27 -5.92 -6.32 28.37
N ASP A 28 -5.56 -5.07 28.10
CA ASP A 28 -6.30 -4.18 27.20
C ASP A 28 -6.34 -4.75 25.78
N VAL A 29 -7.53 -4.76 25.19
CA VAL A 29 -7.84 -5.22 23.84
C VAL A 29 -8.26 -4.03 22.99
N ASN A 30 -7.39 -3.60 22.09
CA ASN A 30 -7.67 -2.50 21.18
C ASN A 30 -8.54 -2.99 20.00
N VAL A 31 -9.81 -2.58 19.98
CA VAL A 31 -10.75 -2.89 18.91
C VAL A 31 -10.86 -1.69 17.97
N ARG A 32 -10.48 -1.91 16.71
CA ARG A 32 -10.61 -0.93 15.62
C ARG A 32 -11.31 -1.58 14.42
N ALA A 33 -12.63 -1.46 14.37
CA ALA A 33 -13.41 -1.76 13.20
C ALA A 33 -13.36 -0.59 12.21
N VAL A 34 -13.26 -0.91 10.92
CA VAL A 34 -13.05 0.05 9.84
C VAL A 34 -14.10 -0.21 8.78
N VAL A 35 -14.81 0.85 8.38
CA VAL A 35 -15.80 0.75 7.31
C VAL A 35 -15.05 0.56 5.99
N ASN A 36 -15.46 -0.43 5.20
CA ASN A 36 -14.93 -0.60 3.85
C ASN A 36 -15.41 0.56 2.98
N GLN A 37 -14.52 1.50 2.68
CA GLN A 37 -14.77 2.64 1.82
C GLN A 37 -14.04 2.44 0.48
N TYR A 38 -14.66 2.92 -0.58
CA TYR A 38 -14.04 2.91 -1.89
C TYR A 38 -12.82 3.84 -1.92
N TYR A 39 -11.71 3.35 -2.50
CA TYR A 39 -10.51 4.14 -2.74
C TYR A 39 -9.94 3.82 -4.13
N GLU A 40 -9.21 4.79 -4.68
CA GLU A 40 -8.38 4.66 -5.87
C GLU A 40 -6.97 5.13 -5.53
N ALA A 41 -5.98 4.34 -5.93
CA ALA A 41 -4.58 4.76 -5.87
C ALA A 41 -4.19 5.38 -7.21
N GLU A 42 -3.24 6.31 -7.18
CA GLU A 42 -2.76 7.00 -8.39
C GLU A 42 -1.26 6.85 -8.54
N VAL A 43 -0.77 6.83 -9.77
CA VAL A 43 0.66 6.90 -10.07
C VAL A 43 0.91 8.16 -10.90
N VAL A 44 1.82 8.99 -10.42
CA VAL A 44 2.23 10.23 -11.10
C VAL A 44 3.46 9.94 -11.95
N SER A 45 3.56 10.63 -13.09
CA SER A 45 4.75 10.53 -13.95
C SER A 45 5.91 11.31 -13.32
N GLU A 46 7.10 10.73 -13.38
CA GLU A 46 8.29 11.27 -12.73
C GLU A 46 9.30 11.76 -13.75
N TYR A 47 9.95 12.88 -13.45
CA TYR A 47 11.01 13.45 -14.29
C TYR A 47 12.37 12.98 -13.77
N VAL A 48 13.18 12.41 -14.66
CA VAL A 48 14.47 11.84 -14.28
C VAL A 48 15.52 12.15 -15.35
N ILE A 49 16.73 12.48 -14.91
CA ILE A 49 17.86 12.67 -15.80
C ILE A 49 18.40 11.30 -16.21
N ARG A 50 18.76 11.14 -17.50
CA ARG A 50 19.35 9.89 -18.01
C ARG A 50 20.53 9.42 -17.13
N GLY A 51 20.56 8.13 -16.80
CA GLY A 51 21.59 7.50 -15.95
C GLY A 51 21.31 7.59 -14.45
N ASN A 52 20.37 8.44 -14.00
CA ASN A 52 19.96 8.46 -12.61
C ASN A 52 19.01 7.30 -12.28
N THR A 53 18.77 7.10 -10.99
CA THR A 53 17.72 6.19 -10.50
C THR A 53 16.40 6.95 -10.41
N ALA A 54 15.35 6.44 -11.04
CA ALA A 54 13.99 6.93 -10.86
C ALA A 54 13.29 6.19 -9.71
N VAL A 55 12.36 6.88 -9.05
CA VAL A 55 11.50 6.32 -8.01
C VAL A 55 10.06 6.64 -8.33
N LEU A 56 9.28 5.64 -8.71
CA LEU A 56 7.84 5.77 -8.92
C LEU A 56 7.10 5.48 -7.62
N LYS A 57 6.19 6.38 -7.25
CA LYS A 57 5.38 6.30 -6.05
C LYS A 57 3.92 5.96 -6.38
N CYS A 58 3.35 5.08 -5.58
CA CYS A 58 1.93 4.78 -5.61
C CYS A 58 1.23 5.66 -4.56
N ASN A 59 0.50 6.66 -5.01
CA ASN A 59 -0.23 7.58 -4.16
C ASN A 59 -1.50 6.89 -3.63
N ILE A 60 -1.40 6.37 -2.41
CA ILE A 60 -2.52 5.78 -1.68
C ILE A 60 -3.15 6.89 -0.81
N PRO A 61 -4.46 7.13 -0.89
CA PRO A 61 -5.12 8.12 -0.04
C PRO A 61 -4.89 7.87 1.46
N SER A 62 -4.60 8.92 2.22
CA SER A 62 -4.19 8.82 3.63
C SER A 62 -5.22 8.14 4.53
N PHE A 63 -6.52 8.28 4.22
CA PHE A 63 -7.60 7.68 5.01
C PHE A 63 -7.65 6.14 4.96
N VAL A 64 -6.98 5.51 3.99
CA VAL A 64 -6.85 4.04 3.86
C VAL A 64 -5.41 3.53 4.00
N ALA A 65 -4.42 4.41 4.18
CA ALA A 65 -3.00 4.06 4.20
C ALA A 65 -2.62 3.04 5.29
N ASP A 66 -3.33 3.01 6.42
CA ASP A 66 -3.14 2.02 7.50
C ASP A 66 -3.54 0.58 7.11
N PHE A 67 -4.32 0.43 6.03
CA PHE A 67 -4.95 -0.83 5.64
C PHE A 67 -4.57 -1.27 4.23
N VAL A 68 -4.10 -0.34 3.39
CA VAL A 68 -3.73 -0.60 2.01
C VAL A 68 -2.22 -0.55 1.86
N ARG A 69 -1.66 -1.56 1.22
CA ARG A 69 -0.24 -1.60 0.85
C ARG A 69 -0.08 -1.92 -0.63
N VAL A 70 1.04 -1.50 -1.22
CA VAL A 70 1.43 -1.96 -2.56
C VAL A 70 1.78 -3.45 -2.47
N GLU A 71 1.14 -4.26 -3.30
CA GLU A 71 1.42 -5.70 -3.46
C GLU A 71 2.43 -5.93 -4.59
N ALA A 72 2.27 -5.21 -5.70
CA ALA A 72 3.13 -5.31 -6.87
C ALA A 72 3.06 -4.04 -7.73
N TRP A 73 4.00 -3.90 -8.64
CA TRP A 73 3.91 -2.99 -9.79
C TRP A 73 3.72 -3.78 -11.06
N VAL A 74 2.95 -3.24 -12.00
CA VAL A 74 2.61 -3.87 -13.28
C VAL A 74 3.03 -2.92 -14.40
N GLY A 75 3.92 -3.40 -15.27
CA GLY A 75 4.36 -2.68 -16.46
C GLY A 75 3.38 -2.81 -17.62
N SER A 76 3.50 -1.92 -18.62
CA SER A 76 2.73 -2.00 -19.87
C SER A 76 3.00 -3.26 -20.70
N ASP A 77 4.12 -3.93 -20.45
CA ASP A 77 4.51 -5.23 -21.01
C ASP A 77 3.87 -6.41 -20.27
N SER A 78 2.93 -6.16 -19.36
CA SER A 78 2.34 -7.15 -18.43
C SER A 78 3.37 -7.81 -17.49
N LYS A 79 4.58 -7.26 -17.39
CA LYS A 79 5.57 -7.72 -16.42
C LYS A 79 5.17 -7.26 -15.02
N GLU A 80 5.20 -8.19 -14.09
CA GLU A 80 4.95 -7.91 -12.68
C GLU A 80 6.27 -7.75 -11.93
N TYR A 81 6.34 -6.72 -11.09
CA TYR A 81 7.46 -6.43 -10.21
C TYR A 81 6.96 -6.50 -8.77
N THR A 82 7.51 -7.43 -8.00
CA THR A 82 7.19 -7.62 -6.60
C THR A 82 8.39 -7.26 -5.73
N TYR A 83 8.18 -7.17 -4.42
CA TYR A 83 9.27 -7.04 -3.47
C TYR A 83 10.28 -8.18 -3.67
N THR A 84 11.55 -7.81 -3.84
CA THR A 84 12.66 -8.74 -4.00
C THR A 84 13.84 -8.29 -3.14
N THR A 85 14.61 -9.26 -2.65
CA THR A 85 15.88 -9.02 -1.95
C THR A 85 17.07 -9.00 -2.91
N ASP A 86 16.83 -9.20 -4.20
CA ASP A 86 17.84 -8.99 -5.24
C ASP A 86 18.02 -7.50 -5.48
N TYR A 87 18.94 -6.91 -4.72
CA TYR A 87 19.29 -5.51 -4.83
C TYR A 87 20.14 -5.20 -6.05
N ASP A 88 20.50 -6.14 -6.92
CA ASP A 88 21.27 -5.84 -8.14
C ASP A 88 20.37 -5.72 -9.38
N SER A 89 19.08 -6.06 -9.25
CA SER A 89 18.10 -5.86 -10.31
C SER A 89 17.92 -4.38 -10.70
N LYS A 90 17.79 -4.11 -12.00
CA LYS A 90 17.43 -2.79 -12.54
C LYS A 90 16.09 -2.28 -11.98
N TYR A 91 15.14 -3.20 -11.79
CA TYR A 91 13.81 -2.91 -11.25
C TYR A 91 13.70 -3.49 -9.84
N LEU A 92 13.50 -2.63 -8.84
CA LEU A 92 13.45 -3.03 -7.44
C LEU A 92 12.21 -2.42 -6.77
N VAL A 93 11.35 -3.25 -6.17
CA VAL A 93 10.25 -2.76 -5.34
C VAL A 93 10.70 -2.76 -3.88
N LEU A 94 10.63 -1.61 -3.22
CA LEU A 94 11.01 -1.47 -1.82
C LEU A 94 9.95 -2.04 -0.86
N PRO A 95 10.30 -2.37 0.39
CA PRO A 95 9.33 -2.77 1.42
C PRO A 95 8.22 -1.71 1.66
N SER A 96 8.54 -0.43 1.43
CA SER A 96 7.63 0.70 1.52
C SER A 96 6.68 0.81 0.31
N GLY A 97 6.95 0.09 -0.78
CA GLY A 97 6.05 -0.04 -1.93
C GLY A 97 6.41 0.78 -3.17
N GLU A 98 7.48 1.59 -3.14
CA GLU A 98 7.97 2.32 -4.30
C GLU A 98 8.69 1.41 -5.30
N LEU A 99 8.61 1.74 -6.59
CA LEU A 99 9.37 1.08 -7.65
C LEU A 99 10.60 1.93 -8.00
N HIS A 100 11.77 1.37 -7.75
CA HIS A 100 13.06 1.92 -8.11
C HIS A 100 13.51 1.36 -9.45
N ILE A 101 13.90 2.26 -10.36
CA ILE A 101 14.43 1.91 -11.68
C ILE A 101 15.83 2.51 -11.77
N ARG A 102 16.86 1.67 -11.75
CA ARG A 102 18.26 2.08 -11.81
C ARG A 102 18.71 2.33 -13.24
N ASP A 103 19.73 3.18 -13.38
CA ASP A 103 20.38 3.52 -14.65
C ASP A 103 19.34 3.73 -15.76
N VAL A 104 18.50 4.75 -15.56
CA VAL A 104 17.36 5.01 -16.45
C VAL A 104 17.87 5.38 -17.84
N GLY A 105 17.45 4.58 -18.82
CA GLY A 105 17.75 4.78 -20.22
C GLY A 105 16.52 5.22 -21.03
N PRO A 106 16.70 5.74 -22.26
CA PRO A 106 15.59 6.18 -23.11
C PRO A 106 14.50 5.12 -23.33
N GLU A 107 14.85 3.84 -23.25
CA GLU A 107 13.95 2.70 -23.36
C GLU A 107 12.90 2.63 -22.24
N ASP A 108 13.25 3.08 -21.03
CA ASP A 108 12.33 3.05 -19.88
C ASP A 108 11.24 4.13 -19.99
N GLY A 109 11.50 5.21 -20.75
CA GLY A 109 10.53 6.29 -20.99
C GLY A 109 9.32 5.88 -21.85
N TYR A 110 9.43 4.76 -22.58
CA TYR A 110 8.32 4.20 -23.36
C TYR A 110 7.40 3.30 -22.54
N LYS A 111 7.82 2.91 -21.32
CA LYS A 111 7.02 2.05 -20.44
C LYS A 111 6.11 2.86 -19.55
N THR A 112 4.91 2.32 -19.30
CA THR A 112 4.02 2.84 -18.26
C THR A 112 3.89 1.82 -17.14
N TYR A 113 3.69 2.31 -15.92
CA TYR A 113 3.67 1.53 -14.71
C TYR A 113 2.40 1.83 -13.93
N GLN A 114 1.75 0.78 -13.43
CA GLN A 114 0.62 0.83 -12.51
C GLN A 114 0.98 0.10 -11.22
N CYS A 115 0.57 0.63 -10.07
CA CYS A 115 0.68 -0.13 -8.83
C CYS A 115 -0.57 -0.98 -8.61
N ARG A 116 -0.38 -2.18 -8.08
CA ARG A 116 -1.43 -3.04 -7.55
C ARG A 116 -1.41 -2.95 -6.03
N THR A 117 -2.50 -2.48 -5.45
CA THR A 117 -2.66 -2.35 -4.01
C THR A 117 -3.50 -3.49 -3.46
N LYS A 118 -3.27 -3.84 -2.18
CA LYS A 118 -4.04 -4.85 -1.45
C LYS A 118 -4.52 -4.29 -0.12
N HIS A 119 -5.82 -4.38 0.12
CA HIS A 119 -6.43 -3.99 1.39
C HIS A 119 -6.39 -5.15 2.38
N ARG A 120 -5.66 -5.01 3.50
CA ARG A 120 -5.36 -6.11 4.43
C ARG A 120 -6.57 -6.62 5.22
N LEU A 121 -7.61 -5.81 5.38
CA LEU A 121 -8.81 -6.20 6.14
C LEU A 121 -9.84 -6.92 5.27
N THR A 122 -9.97 -6.53 3.99
CA THR A 122 -10.96 -7.10 3.05
C THR A 122 -10.36 -8.13 2.10
N GLY A 123 -9.04 -8.12 1.93
CA GLY A 123 -8.31 -8.95 0.98
C GLY A 123 -8.39 -8.47 -0.48
N GLU A 124 -9.17 -7.42 -0.76
CA GLU A 124 -9.39 -6.90 -2.11
C GLU A 124 -8.11 -6.30 -2.71
N THR A 125 -7.85 -6.62 -3.97
CA THR A 125 -6.75 -6.04 -4.76
C THR A 125 -7.29 -5.11 -5.83
N ARG A 126 -6.60 -3.98 -6.05
CA ARG A 126 -6.97 -2.97 -7.04
C ARG A 126 -5.75 -2.46 -7.78
N LEU A 127 -5.91 -2.17 -9.07
CA LEU A 127 -4.91 -1.41 -9.83
C LEU A 127 -5.12 0.09 -9.62
N SER A 128 -4.05 0.86 -9.73
CA SER A 128 -4.14 2.31 -9.73
C SER A 128 -5.00 2.81 -10.89
N ALA A 129 -5.78 3.86 -10.61
CA ALA A 129 -6.64 4.52 -11.58
C ALA A 129 -5.82 5.13 -12.73
N THR A 130 -4.62 5.63 -12.41
CA THR A 130 -3.69 6.21 -13.38
C THR A 130 -2.45 5.34 -13.58
N LYS A 131 -1.79 5.52 -14.73
CA LYS A 131 -0.47 4.94 -15.02
C LYS A 131 0.57 6.05 -15.03
N GLY A 132 1.70 5.83 -14.37
CA GLY A 132 2.85 6.72 -14.45
C GLY A 132 3.82 6.29 -15.53
N ARG A 133 4.61 7.23 -16.04
CA ARG A 133 5.78 6.96 -16.89
C ARG A 133 6.96 7.79 -16.42
N LEU A 134 8.15 7.43 -16.89
CA LEU A 134 9.33 8.26 -16.72
C LEU A 134 9.43 9.27 -17.86
N VAL A 135 9.60 10.55 -17.54
CA VAL A 135 9.93 11.60 -18.49
C VAL A 135 11.42 11.87 -18.37
N ILE A 136 12.17 11.44 -19.38
CA ILE A 136 13.63 11.48 -19.35
C ILE A 136 14.13 12.78 -19.96
N THR A 137 14.98 13.49 -19.23
CA THR A 137 15.62 14.75 -19.64
C THR A 137 17.12 14.60 -19.80
#